data_AF-A0A5Q4DST3-F1
#
_entry.id   AF-A0A5Q4DST3-F1
#
_cell.length_a   1.000
_cell.length_b   1.000
_cell.length_c   1.000
_cell.angle_alpha   90.00
_cell.angle_beta   90.00
_cell.angle_gamma   90.00
#
_symmetry.space_group_name_H-M   'P 1'
#
loop_
_entity.id
_entity.type
_entity.pdbx_description
1 polymer ?
#
loop_
_entity_poly.entity_id
_entity_poly.type
_entity_poly.pdbx_seq_one_letter_code
_entity_poly.pdbx_strand_id
1 'polypeptide(L)'
;MTPNKTLSILTPTLPEHRFLTDPDKAVAYLEELYATSTKFLIDAFNRVVSGEKTSARYRAFYPEIRFVTSRYDQIDSRLSYGHVSEPGSYASTVTRPDLFRHYLRQQISLLMQNHGVPVSIGPSMTPIPLHFAMAGRGDVSLPENGELSLSLRDMFDVPDLATTNDDIVNGGRAQNEDGTRPLALFTAQRIDYSLARLAHYTATDPEHFQNHILFTNYQFYVDEFEAFAREQLRDPDSGYTSFVAPGNFKLTDPDGAIPAQPRLPQMPTYHLKRPRGA
;
A
#
# COMPACT_ATOMS: atom_id res chain seq x y z
N MET A 1 -36.24 10.00 22.77
CA MET A 1 -35.82 9.02 21.75
C MET A 1 -35.68 9.75 20.43
N THR A 2 -34.48 10.20 20.11
CA THR A 2 -34.19 10.80 18.80
C THR A 2 -34.20 9.67 17.78
N PRO A 3 -34.99 9.73 16.70
CA PRO A 3 -35.04 8.67 15.72
C PRO A 3 -33.63 8.48 15.14
N ASN A 4 -33.15 7.23 15.18
CA ASN A 4 -31.86 6.81 14.67
C ASN A 4 -31.88 6.96 13.16
N LYS A 5 -31.59 8.17 12.66
CA LYS A 5 -31.66 8.51 11.25
C LYS A 5 -30.46 7.83 10.57
N THR A 6 -30.68 6.64 10.04
CA THR A 6 -29.65 5.88 9.33
C THR A 6 -29.18 6.73 8.15
N LEU A 7 -27.95 7.23 8.21
CA LEU A 7 -27.38 8.04 7.14
C LEU A 7 -27.29 7.17 5.88
N SER A 8 -27.74 7.69 4.74
CA SER A 8 -27.59 7.01 3.46
C SER A 8 -26.10 6.89 3.11
N ILE A 9 -25.68 5.74 2.58
CA ILE A 9 -24.28 5.53 2.16
C ILE A 9 -24.13 6.00 0.70
N LEU A 10 -23.21 6.94 0.48
CA LEU A 10 -22.78 7.37 -0.84
C LEU A 10 -21.47 6.68 -1.20
N THR A 11 -21.42 6.11 -2.40
CA THR A 11 -20.27 5.40 -2.94
C THR A 11 -19.99 5.86 -4.37
N PRO A 12 -18.73 5.92 -4.84
CA PRO A 12 -18.46 6.29 -6.22
C PRO A 12 -18.99 5.21 -7.16
N THR A 13 -19.43 5.61 -8.34
CA THR A 13 -19.70 4.66 -9.43
C THR A 13 -18.37 4.09 -9.90
N LEU A 14 -18.09 2.83 -9.55
CA LEU A 14 -16.91 2.11 -10.01
C LEU A 14 -17.30 1.17 -11.16
N PRO A 15 -16.45 1.05 -12.19
CA PRO A 15 -16.69 0.10 -13.27
C PRO A 15 -16.60 -1.36 -12.79
N GLU A 16 -17.25 -2.27 -13.52
CA GLU A 16 -17.35 -3.69 -13.18
C GLU A 16 -16.00 -4.43 -13.30
N HIS A 17 -15.96 -5.67 -12.79
CA HIS A 17 -14.81 -6.55 -12.96
C HIS A 17 -14.46 -6.78 -14.43
N ARG A 18 -13.17 -6.72 -14.74
CA ARG A 18 -12.63 -6.99 -16.08
C ARG A 18 -11.68 -8.18 -16.03
N PHE A 19 -11.89 -9.13 -16.93
CA PHE A 19 -10.93 -10.20 -17.19
C PHE A 19 -9.81 -9.69 -18.09
N LEU A 20 -8.57 -9.79 -17.62
CA LEU A 20 -7.40 -9.24 -18.27
C LEU A 20 -6.36 -10.34 -18.45
N THR A 21 -5.76 -10.39 -19.64
CA THR A 21 -4.67 -11.31 -20.02
C THR A 21 -3.33 -10.60 -20.19
N ASP A 22 -3.29 -9.30 -19.86
CA ASP A 22 -2.13 -8.44 -19.99
C ASP A 22 -1.82 -7.85 -18.60
N PRO A 23 -0.64 -8.14 -18.02
CA PRO A 23 -0.30 -7.70 -16.67
C PRO A 23 -0.21 -6.18 -16.55
N ASP A 24 0.23 -5.46 -17.59
CA ASP A 24 0.33 -4.01 -17.56
C ASP A 24 -1.06 -3.36 -17.56
N LYS A 25 -2.02 -3.92 -18.32
CA LYS A 25 -3.43 -3.49 -18.29
C LYS A 25 -4.10 -3.82 -16.97
N ALA A 26 -3.77 -4.96 -16.36
CA ALA A 26 -4.28 -5.34 -15.03
C ALA A 26 -3.85 -4.33 -13.96
N VAL A 27 -2.57 -3.96 -13.93
CA VAL A 27 -2.06 -2.98 -12.95
C VAL A 27 -2.61 -1.59 -13.23
N ALA A 28 -2.69 -1.15 -14.49
CA ALA A 28 -3.30 0.13 -14.84
C ALA A 28 -4.76 0.23 -14.38
N TYR A 29 -5.52 -0.87 -14.46
CA TYR A 29 -6.90 -0.88 -13.99
C TYR A 29 -7.02 -0.88 -12.45
N LEU A 30 -6.10 -1.54 -11.74
CA LEU A 30 -5.98 -1.41 -10.28
C LEU A 30 -5.71 0.05 -9.87
N GLU A 31 -4.81 0.74 -10.57
CA GLU A 31 -4.50 2.17 -10.35
C GLU A 31 -5.73 3.06 -10.60
N GLU A 32 -6.47 2.84 -11.70
CA GLU A 32 -7.69 3.59 -12.02
C GLU A 32 -8.75 3.47 -10.91
N LEU A 33 -9.03 2.24 -10.47
CA LEU A 33 -10.01 1.96 -9.42
C LEU A 33 -9.59 2.58 -8.09
N TYR A 34 -8.33 2.40 -7.69
CA TYR A 34 -7.81 2.97 -6.45
C TYR A 34 -7.82 4.50 -6.46
N ALA A 35 -7.39 5.12 -7.57
CA ALA A 35 -7.40 6.57 -7.73
C ALA A 35 -8.82 7.15 -7.69
N THR A 36 -9.80 6.46 -8.27
CA THR A 36 -11.21 6.86 -8.24
C THR A 36 -11.79 6.79 -6.83
N SER A 37 -11.57 5.68 -6.12
CA SER A 37 -12.03 5.49 -4.74
C SER A 37 -11.42 6.51 -3.78
N THR A 38 -10.11 6.72 -3.84
CA THR A 38 -9.42 7.68 -2.95
C THR A 38 -9.80 9.12 -3.27
N LYS A 39 -9.90 9.49 -4.55
CA LYS A 39 -10.37 10.83 -4.95
C LYS A 39 -11.78 11.11 -4.41
N PHE A 40 -12.70 10.15 -4.52
CA PHE A 40 -14.05 10.30 -3.99
C PHE A 40 -14.06 10.62 -2.48
N LEU A 41 -13.27 9.89 -1.69
CA LEU A 41 -13.18 10.08 -0.25
C LEU A 41 -12.57 11.46 0.11
N ILE A 42 -11.52 11.86 -0.59
CA ILE A 42 -10.85 13.15 -0.37
C ILE A 42 -11.78 14.32 -0.75
N ASP A 43 -12.43 14.24 -1.91
CA ASP A 43 -13.37 15.27 -2.36
C ASP A 43 -14.55 15.39 -1.37
N ALA A 44 -15.05 14.27 -0.85
CA ALA A 44 -16.08 14.26 0.18
C ALA A 44 -15.59 14.87 1.50
N PHE A 45 -14.39 14.52 1.95
CA PHE A 45 -13.78 15.11 3.14
C PHE A 45 -13.66 16.64 3.03
N ASN A 46 -13.15 17.13 1.90
CA ASN A 46 -12.99 18.58 1.67
C ASN A 46 -14.33 19.33 1.69
N ARG A 47 -15.41 18.73 1.16
CA ARG A 47 -16.76 19.29 1.23
C ARG A 47 -17.27 19.37 2.68
N VAL A 48 -17.08 18.30 3.45
CA VAL A 48 -17.49 18.23 4.87
C VAL A 48 -16.76 19.27 5.71
N VAL A 49 -15.43 19.39 5.57
CA VAL A 49 -14.62 20.36 6.32
C VAL A 49 -14.94 21.80 5.91
N SER A 50 -15.39 22.03 4.67
CA SER A 50 -15.85 23.34 4.19
C SER A 50 -17.24 23.73 4.73
N GLY A 51 -17.86 22.92 5.60
CA GLY A 51 -19.12 23.22 6.26
C GLY A 51 -20.37 22.76 5.50
N GLU A 52 -20.22 21.90 4.48
CA GLU A 52 -21.38 21.31 3.81
C GLU A 52 -22.16 20.41 4.78
N LYS A 53 -23.44 20.75 5.01
CA LYS A 53 -24.35 19.93 5.83
C LYS A 53 -24.74 18.67 5.07
N THR A 54 -23.93 17.62 5.20
CA THR A 54 -24.22 16.33 4.59
C THR A 54 -24.94 15.41 5.59
N SER A 55 -25.94 14.67 5.12
CA SER A 55 -26.63 13.63 5.90
C SER A 55 -26.29 12.22 5.38
N ALA A 56 -25.10 12.06 4.83
CA ALA A 56 -24.63 10.83 4.22
C ALA A 56 -23.33 10.33 4.85
N ARG A 57 -23.13 9.01 4.81
CA ARG A 57 -21.85 8.35 5.07
C ARG A 57 -21.17 8.11 3.72
N TYR A 58 -19.90 8.49 3.60
CA TYR A 58 -19.11 8.28 2.39
C TYR A 58 -18.27 7.03 2.51
N ARG A 59 -18.40 6.13 1.53
CA ARG A 59 -17.67 4.86 1.49
C ARG A 59 -17.18 4.57 0.08
N ALA A 60 -15.89 4.29 -0.05
CA ALA A 60 -15.30 3.73 -1.25
C ALA A 60 -14.52 2.47 -0.90
N PHE A 61 -14.22 1.66 -1.90
CA PHE A 61 -13.66 0.33 -1.70
C PHE A 61 -12.28 0.18 -2.35
N TYR A 62 -11.43 -0.65 -1.76
CA TYR A 62 -10.19 -1.06 -2.40
C TYR A 62 -10.49 -1.82 -3.69
N PRO A 63 -9.62 -1.75 -4.70
CA PRO A 63 -9.66 -2.75 -5.77
C PRO A 63 -9.23 -4.13 -5.26
N GLU A 64 -9.57 -5.17 -6.00
CA GLU A 64 -9.13 -6.55 -5.77
C GLU A 64 -8.65 -7.21 -7.05
N ILE A 65 -7.81 -8.23 -6.85
CA ILE A 65 -7.42 -9.20 -7.87
C ILE A 65 -8.12 -10.52 -7.51
N ARG A 66 -8.81 -11.11 -8.49
CA ARG A 66 -9.39 -12.45 -8.43
C ARG A 66 -8.72 -13.35 -9.46
N PHE A 67 -8.52 -14.60 -9.10
CA PHE A 67 -7.91 -15.61 -9.93
C PHE A 67 -8.60 -16.96 -9.72
N VAL A 68 -8.91 -17.67 -10.80
CA VAL A 68 -9.58 -18.98 -10.73
C VAL A 68 -8.82 -19.96 -11.61
N THR A 69 -8.38 -21.08 -11.03
CA THR A 69 -7.83 -22.20 -11.78
C THR A 69 -8.56 -23.49 -11.45
N SER A 70 -8.80 -24.33 -12.45
CA SER A 70 -9.41 -25.65 -12.33
C SER A 70 -8.39 -26.78 -12.47
N ARG A 71 -7.11 -26.45 -12.65
CA ARG A 71 -6.05 -27.41 -12.99
C ARG A 71 -4.96 -27.44 -11.93
N TYR A 72 -4.40 -28.63 -11.75
CA TYR A 72 -3.10 -28.82 -11.10
C TYR A 72 -2.03 -28.65 -12.16
N ASP A 73 -1.69 -27.40 -12.48
CA ASP A 73 -0.65 -27.12 -13.47
C ASP A 73 0.73 -27.52 -12.93
N GLN A 74 1.55 -28.18 -13.75
CA GLN A 74 2.96 -28.39 -13.42
C GLN A 74 3.69 -27.06 -13.56
N ILE A 75 3.84 -26.37 -12.44
CA ILE A 75 4.50 -25.08 -12.38
C ILE A 75 6.02 -25.26 -12.49
N ASP A 76 6.67 -24.28 -13.13
CA ASP A 76 8.12 -24.15 -13.13
C ASP A 76 8.66 -24.00 -11.68
N SER A 77 9.30 -25.05 -11.18
CA SER A 77 9.78 -25.13 -9.79
C SER A 77 11.00 -24.25 -9.49
N ARG A 78 11.55 -23.53 -10.48
CA ARG A 78 12.69 -22.64 -10.28
C ARG A 78 12.36 -21.41 -9.44
N LEU A 79 11.11 -20.95 -9.46
CA LEU A 79 10.63 -19.87 -8.60
C LEU A 79 9.76 -20.44 -7.48
N SER A 80 10.10 -20.09 -6.25
CA SER A 80 9.32 -20.47 -5.06
C SER A 80 8.01 -19.68 -4.91
N TYR A 81 7.67 -18.81 -5.87
CA TYR A 81 6.52 -17.92 -5.85
C TYR A 81 5.91 -17.74 -7.25
N GLY A 82 4.80 -17.00 -7.34
CA GLY A 82 4.15 -16.67 -8.61
C GLY A 82 3.21 -17.74 -9.16
N HIS A 83 2.72 -18.64 -8.29
CA HIS A 83 1.79 -19.71 -8.64
C HIS A 83 0.87 -20.06 -7.47
N VAL A 84 -0.20 -20.81 -7.76
CA VAL A 84 -1.05 -21.44 -6.74
C VAL A 84 -0.97 -22.96 -6.83
N SER A 85 -0.94 -23.64 -5.68
CA SER A 85 -0.69 -25.09 -5.63
C SER A 85 -1.92 -25.96 -5.90
N GLU A 86 -3.13 -25.41 -5.75
CA GLU A 86 -4.37 -26.17 -5.87
C GLU A 86 -5.38 -25.44 -6.78
N PRO A 87 -6.24 -26.19 -7.49
CA PRO A 87 -7.44 -25.65 -8.09
C PRO A 87 -8.29 -24.91 -7.05
N GLY A 88 -8.84 -23.78 -7.46
CA GLY A 88 -9.70 -22.97 -6.61
C GLY A 88 -9.84 -21.54 -7.09
N SER A 89 -10.61 -20.79 -6.32
CA SER A 89 -10.79 -19.36 -6.48
C SER A 89 -9.96 -18.63 -5.43
N TYR A 90 -9.17 -17.67 -5.86
CA TYR A 90 -8.25 -16.89 -5.05
C TYR A 90 -8.59 -15.41 -5.20
N ALA A 91 -8.50 -14.65 -4.11
CA ALA A 91 -8.68 -13.20 -4.15
C ALA A 91 -7.76 -12.48 -3.16
N SER A 92 -7.37 -11.25 -3.51
CA SER A 92 -6.74 -10.33 -2.58
C SER A 92 -7.09 -8.88 -2.90
N THR A 93 -7.30 -8.08 -1.86
CA THR A 93 -7.45 -6.63 -1.99
C THR A 93 -6.09 -5.96 -2.18
N VAL A 94 -6.08 -4.85 -2.92
CA VAL A 94 -4.85 -4.12 -3.27
C VAL A 94 -4.96 -2.66 -2.82
N THR A 95 -3.89 -2.15 -2.21
CA THR A 95 -3.68 -0.72 -1.93
C THR A 95 -2.41 -0.24 -2.62
N ARG A 96 -2.27 1.08 -2.79
CA ARG A 96 -1.11 1.75 -3.39
C ARG A 96 -0.55 1.02 -4.62
N PRO A 97 -1.38 0.71 -5.64
CA PRO A 97 -0.92 0.00 -6.84
C PRO A 97 0.14 0.79 -7.61
N ASP A 98 0.23 2.11 -7.42
CA ASP A 98 1.31 2.99 -7.86
C ASP A 98 2.66 2.61 -7.21
N LEU A 99 2.69 2.45 -5.88
CA LEU A 99 3.88 2.07 -5.11
C LEU A 99 4.30 0.64 -5.45
N PHE A 100 3.34 -0.27 -5.55
CA PHE A 100 3.57 -1.70 -5.79
C PHE A 100 3.55 -2.07 -7.27
N ARG A 101 3.55 -1.10 -8.20
CA ARG A 101 3.36 -1.34 -9.64
C ARG A 101 4.26 -2.44 -10.19
N HIS A 102 5.56 -2.37 -9.86
CA HIS A 102 6.53 -3.35 -10.35
C HIS A 102 6.26 -4.76 -9.80
N TYR A 103 6.02 -4.86 -8.48
CA TYR A 103 5.69 -6.11 -7.80
C TYR A 103 4.41 -6.73 -8.37
N LEU A 104 3.32 -5.96 -8.46
CA LEU A 104 2.03 -6.43 -8.96
C LEU A 104 2.15 -6.91 -10.41
N ARG A 105 2.83 -6.15 -11.28
CA ARG A 105 3.05 -6.54 -12.68
C ARG A 105 3.81 -7.86 -12.78
N GLN A 106 4.87 -8.03 -11.99
CA GLN A 106 5.64 -9.27 -11.98
C GLN A 106 4.80 -10.46 -11.49
N GLN A 107 4.09 -10.32 -10.37
CA GLN A 107 3.30 -11.42 -9.81
C GLN A 107 2.13 -11.82 -10.72
N ILE A 108 1.42 -10.84 -11.27
CA ILE A 108 0.33 -11.10 -12.24
C ILE A 108 0.89 -11.78 -13.49
N SER A 109 2.05 -11.33 -13.99
CA SER A 109 2.70 -11.95 -15.15
C SER A 109 3.06 -13.41 -14.89
N LEU A 110 3.62 -13.73 -13.71
CA LEU A 110 3.97 -15.11 -13.35
C LEU A 110 2.71 -15.98 -13.22
N LEU A 111 1.66 -15.46 -12.59
CA LEU A 111 0.40 -16.17 -12.42
C LEU A 111 -0.25 -16.51 -13.77
N MET A 112 -0.27 -15.55 -14.70
CA MET A 112 -0.77 -15.77 -16.07
C MET A 112 0.09 -16.78 -16.84
N GLN A 113 1.42 -16.69 -16.74
CA GLN A 113 2.35 -17.58 -17.45
C GLN A 113 2.27 -19.02 -16.95
N ASN A 114 2.16 -19.21 -15.63
CA ASN A 114 2.17 -20.52 -15.01
C ASN A 114 0.84 -21.28 -15.18
N HIS A 115 -0.29 -20.57 -15.25
CA HIS A 115 -1.62 -21.20 -15.29
C HIS A 115 -2.38 -21.00 -16.60
N GLY A 116 -1.95 -20.07 -17.47
CA GLY A 116 -2.57 -19.84 -18.77
C GLY A 116 -4.01 -19.29 -18.70
N VAL A 117 -4.40 -18.68 -17.57
CA VAL A 117 -5.74 -18.10 -17.36
C VAL A 117 -5.66 -16.60 -17.03
N PRO A 118 -6.68 -15.80 -17.38
CA PRO A 118 -6.72 -14.37 -17.06
C PRO A 118 -6.90 -14.13 -15.56
N VAL A 119 -6.55 -12.91 -15.13
CA VAL A 119 -6.96 -12.38 -13.82
C VAL A 119 -8.22 -11.54 -13.98
N SER A 120 -9.06 -11.50 -12.95
CA SER A 120 -10.22 -10.61 -12.87
C SER A 120 -9.91 -9.48 -11.90
N ILE A 121 -10.03 -8.24 -12.36
CA ILE A 121 -9.74 -7.03 -11.58
C ILE A 121 -11.02 -6.23 -11.43
N GLY A 122 -11.37 -5.78 -10.24
CA GLY A 122 -12.57 -4.98 -10.00
C GLY A 122 -12.63 -4.38 -8.59
N PRO A 123 -13.71 -3.67 -8.25
CA PRO A 123 -13.92 -3.17 -6.89
C PRO A 123 -14.15 -4.33 -5.92
N SER A 124 -13.52 -4.28 -4.75
CA SER A 124 -13.80 -5.21 -3.65
C SER A 124 -14.99 -4.76 -2.81
N MET A 125 -15.30 -5.52 -1.76
CA MET A 125 -16.24 -5.11 -0.71
C MET A 125 -15.54 -4.54 0.53
N THR A 126 -14.21 -4.43 0.53
CA THR A 126 -13.44 -3.91 1.67
C THR A 126 -13.34 -2.38 1.60
N PRO A 127 -13.91 -1.65 2.57
CA PRO A 127 -13.89 -0.19 2.54
C PRO A 127 -12.48 0.35 2.78
N ILE A 128 -12.15 1.46 2.11
CA ILE A 128 -10.92 2.24 2.35
C ILE A 128 -11.19 3.19 3.51
N PRO A 129 -10.49 3.03 4.64
CA PRO A 129 -10.57 4.02 5.70
C PRO A 129 -10.01 5.39 5.27
N LEU A 130 -10.66 6.48 5.70
CA LEU A 130 -10.33 7.84 5.27
C LEU A 130 -8.85 8.19 5.50
N HIS A 131 -8.33 7.90 6.68
CA HIS A 131 -6.94 8.20 7.04
C HIS A 131 -5.90 7.60 6.06
N PHE A 132 -6.15 6.41 5.52
CA PHE A 132 -5.27 5.80 4.52
C PHE A 132 -5.46 6.42 3.13
N ALA A 133 -6.69 6.79 2.76
CA ALA A 133 -6.95 7.54 1.54
C ALA A 133 -6.23 8.90 1.52
N MET A 134 -6.15 9.60 2.68
CA MET A 134 -5.41 10.86 2.80
C MET A 134 -3.89 10.65 2.74
N ALA A 135 -3.38 9.64 3.45
CA ALA A 135 -1.94 9.35 3.51
C ALA A 135 -1.35 8.98 2.14
N GLY A 136 -2.11 8.30 1.29
CA GLY A 136 -1.67 7.92 -0.06
C GLY A 136 -1.41 9.09 -1.02
N ARG A 137 -1.86 10.32 -0.70
CA ARG A 137 -1.62 11.52 -1.53
C ARG A 137 -0.70 12.57 -0.90
N GLY A 138 -0.24 12.36 0.34
CA GLY A 138 0.76 13.23 0.98
C GLY A 138 0.29 14.64 1.40
N ASP A 139 -0.97 15.02 1.16
CA ASP A 139 -1.40 16.43 1.18
C ASP A 139 -2.29 16.86 2.36
N VAL A 140 -2.70 15.95 3.26
CA VAL A 140 -3.65 16.35 4.33
C VAL A 140 -3.39 15.60 5.63
N SER A 141 -2.92 16.34 6.63
CA SER A 141 -2.95 15.93 8.04
C SER A 141 -4.36 16.14 8.58
N LEU A 142 -4.97 15.07 9.11
CA LEU A 142 -6.24 15.19 9.84
C LEU A 142 -6.01 16.03 11.12
N PRO A 143 -6.89 16.99 11.45
CA PRO A 143 -6.80 17.72 12.71
C PRO A 143 -6.94 16.76 13.89
N GLU A 144 -6.02 16.79 14.85
CA GLU A 144 -6.08 15.99 16.09
C GLU A 144 -7.18 16.46 17.08
N ASN A 145 -7.95 17.50 16.71
CA ASN A 145 -8.98 18.08 17.56
C ASN A 145 -10.17 17.10 17.72
N GLY A 146 -10.44 16.70 18.97
CA GLY A 146 -11.35 15.61 19.34
C GLY A 146 -12.82 15.75 18.88
N GLU A 147 -13.33 16.96 18.65
CA GLU A 147 -14.71 17.14 18.16
C GLU A 147 -14.86 16.83 16.66
N LEU A 148 -13.86 17.22 15.84
CA LEU A 148 -13.85 16.84 14.41
C LEU A 148 -13.68 15.33 14.24
N SER A 149 -12.88 14.67 15.10
CA SER A 149 -12.60 13.24 14.97
C SER A 149 -13.82 12.35 15.29
N LEU A 150 -14.70 12.77 16.20
CA LEU A 150 -15.96 12.09 16.48
C LEU A 150 -16.94 12.23 15.30
N SER A 151 -17.08 13.44 14.75
CA SER A 151 -17.95 13.68 13.57
C SER A 151 -17.48 12.93 12.32
N LEU A 152 -16.17 12.71 12.14
CA LEU A 152 -15.64 11.99 10.98
C LEU A 152 -15.91 10.48 11.04
N ARG A 153 -15.96 9.87 12.23
CA ARG A 153 -16.29 8.43 12.41
C ARG A 153 -17.72 8.09 12.00
N ASP A 154 -18.63 9.05 12.15
CA ASP A 154 -20.03 8.90 11.74
C ASP A 154 -20.18 8.98 10.22
N MET A 155 -19.30 9.73 9.56
CA MET A 155 -19.39 10.06 8.14
C MET A 155 -18.47 9.23 7.23
N PHE A 156 -17.38 8.66 7.76
CA PHE A 156 -16.38 7.92 6.98
C PHE A 156 -15.99 6.61 7.65
N ASP A 157 -15.37 5.73 6.87
CA ASP A 157 -14.72 4.53 7.40
C ASP A 157 -13.39 4.87 8.09
N VAL A 158 -13.12 4.19 9.20
CA VAL A 158 -11.94 4.37 10.05
C VAL A 158 -11.22 3.02 10.20
N PRO A 159 -9.92 2.98 10.54
CA PRO A 159 -9.21 1.72 10.66
C PRO A 159 -9.83 0.89 11.78
N ASP A 160 -9.94 -0.40 11.54
CA ASP A 160 -10.36 -1.39 12.53
C ASP A 160 -9.17 -2.32 12.83
N LEU A 161 -8.82 -2.44 14.10
CA LEU A 161 -7.73 -3.30 14.55
C LEU A 161 -8.07 -4.79 14.39
N ALA A 162 -9.36 -5.16 14.39
CA ALA A 162 -9.78 -6.56 14.23
C ALA A 162 -9.46 -7.10 12.82
N THR A 163 -9.54 -6.24 11.80
CA THR A 163 -9.31 -6.58 10.40
C THR A 163 -7.86 -6.33 9.95
N THR A 164 -7.08 -5.63 10.76
CA THR A 164 -5.66 -5.36 10.56
C THR A 164 -4.82 -6.43 11.27
N ASN A 165 -4.82 -7.65 10.73
CA ASN A 165 -4.19 -8.81 11.36
C ASN A 165 -3.22 -9.55 10.43
N ASP A 166 -2.55 -10.55 10.99
CA ASP A 166 -1.55 -11.40 10.31
C ASP A 166 -2.11 -12.83 10.09
N ASP A 167 -3.43 -13.01 10.05
CA ASP A 167 -4.05 -14.35 10.05
C ASP A 167 -3.69 -15.17 8.80
N ILE A 168 -3.48 -14.52 7.65
CA ILE A 168 -3.09 -15.21 6.42
C ILE A 168 -1.67 -15.79 6.57
N VAL A 169 -0.69 -14.97 6.96
CA VAL A 169 0.70 -15.39 7.12
C VAL A 169 0.90 -16.35 8.31
N ASN A 170 0.08 -16.24 9.36
CA ASN A 170 0.09 -17.16 10.49
C ASN A 170 -0.67 -18.48 10.20
N GLY A 171 -1.29 -18.62 9.02
CA GLY A 171 -2.09 -19.80 8.65
C GLY A 171 -3.45 -19.90 9.35
N GLY A 172 -3.87 -18.87 10.08
CA GLY A 172 -5.17 -18.80 10.74
C GLY A 172 -6.34 -18.53 9.79
N ARG A 173 -6.08 -17.95 8.61
CA ARG A 173 -7.10 -17.67 7.59
C ARG A 173 -6.92 -18.52 6.34
N ALA A 174 -7.70 -19.59 6.24
CA ALA A 174 -7.75 -20.44 5.05
C ALA A 174 -8.62 -19.87 3.92
N GLN A 175 -9.65 -19.08 4.25
CA GLN A 175 -10.61 -18.54 3.29
C GLN A 175 -10.98 -17.08 3.60
N ASN A 176 -11.38 -16.37 2.56
CA ASN A 176 -12.02 -15.06 2.59
C ASN A 176 -13.52 -15.22 2.87
N GLU A 177 -14.20 -14.12 3.18
CA GLU A 177 -15.63 -14.13 3.54
C GLU A 177 -16.54 -14.65 2.41
N ASP A 178 -16.11 -14.49 1.17
CA ASP A 178 -16.81 -14.98 -0.03
C ASP A 178 -16.43 -16.42 -0.43
N GLY A 179 -15.65 -17.11 0.40
CA GLY A 179 -15.20 -18.48 0.17
C GLY A 179 -13.97 -18.62 -0.74
N THR A 180 -13.43 -17.51 -1.28
CA THR A 180 -12.15 -17.54 -2.01
C THR A 180 -10.98 -17.77 -1.05
N ARG A 181 -9.83 -18.24 -1.55
CA ARG A 181 -8.59 -18.35 -0.78
C ARG A 181 -7.75 -17.07 -0.91
N PRO A 182 -6.91 -16.72 0.08
CA PRO A 182 -6.00 -15.58 -0.06
C PRO A 182 -5.04 -15.74 -1.25
N LEU A 183 -4.99 -14.75 -2.15
CA LEU A 183 -4.03 -14.72 -3.26
C LEU A 183 -2.69 -14.09 -2.86
N ALA A 184 -2.67 -13.26 -1.82
CA ALA A 184 -1.48 -12.59 -1.31
C ALA A 184 -1.39 -12.75 0.21
N LEU A 185 -0.20 -12.47 0.75
CA LEU A 185 0.11 -12.63 2.17
C LEU A 185 -0.60 -11.61 3.07
N PHE A 186 -0.92 -10.44 2.53
CA PHE A 186 -1.50 -9.32 3.29
C PHE A 186 -2.67 -8.70 2.54
N THR A 187 -3.69 -8.27 3.29
CA THR A 187 -4.82 -7.49 2.77
C THR A 187 -4.43 -6.02 2.58
N ALA A 188 -5.19 -5.28 1.77
CA ALA A 188 -4.97 -3.86 1.53
C ALA A 188 -4.90 -3.03 2.83
N GLN A 189 -5.85 -3.21 3.76
CA GLN A 189 -5.88 -2.50 5.04
C GLN A 189 -4.66 -2.81 5.91
N ARG A 190 -4.22 -4.07 5.93
CA ARG A 190 -3.02 -4.50 6.66
C ARG A 190 -1.74 -3.89 6.08
N ILE A 191 -1.67 -3.75 4.76
CA ILE A 191 -0.57 -3.07 4.06
C ILE A 191 -0.57 -1.58 4.41
N ASP A 192 -1.70 -0.88 4.27
CA ASP A 192 -1.79 0.56 4.56
C ASP A 192 -1.41 0.88 6.01
N TYR A 193 -1.87 0.08 6.97
CA TYR A 193 -1.47 0.21 8.37
C TYR A 193 0.05 0.10 8.51
N SER A 194 0.65 -0.92 7.88
CA SER A 194 2.10 -1.12 7.90
C SER A 194 2.85 0.04 7.27
N LEU A 195 2.39 0.58 6.14
CA LEU A 195 3.03 1.71 5.47
C LEU A 195 3.02 2.96 6.36
N ALA A 196 1.89 3.25 7.02
CA ALA A 196 1.78 4.38 7.95
C ALA A 196 2.72 4.21 9.15
N ARG A 197 2.82 2.99 9.70
CA ARG A 197 3.72 2.70 10.83
C ARG A 197 5.18 2.72 10.42
N LEU A 198 5.50 2.23 9.23
CA LEU A 198 6.84 2.27 8.65
C LEU A 198 7.30 3.72 8.53
N ALA A 199 6.49 4.60 7.93
CA ALA A 199 6.82 6.02 7.82
C ALA A 199 7.00 6.68 9.19
N HIS A 200 6.08 6.42 10.13
CA HIS A 200 6.15 6.97 11.49
C HIS A 200 7.43 6.56 12.24
N TYR A 201 7.79 5.27 12.18
CA TYR A 201 8.91 4.74 12.94
C TYR A 201 10.28 5.01 12.32
N THR A 202 10.33 5.16 11.01
CA THR A 202 11.57 5.35 10.27
C THR A 202 11.84 6.79 9.89
N ALA A 203 10.81 7.65 9.98
CA ALA A 203 10.79 9.00 9.43
C ALA A 203 11.20 9.04 7.95
N THR A 204 10.91 7.99 7.18
CA THR A 204 11.14 7.94 5.74
C THR A 204 9.93 7.39 5.01
N ASP A 205 9.65 7.91 3.83
CA ASP A 205 8.53 7.46 3.01
C ASP A 205 8.79 6.03 2.49
N PRO A 206 7.75 5.19 2.39
CA PRO A 206 7.90 3.81 1.91
C PRO A 206 8.54 3.69 0.53
N GLU A 207 8.43 4.72 -0.31
CA GLU A 207 9.04 4.82 -1.65
C GLU A 207 10.58 4.83 -1.64
N HIS A 208 11.18 5.03 -0.47
CA HIS A 208 12.63 4.98 -0.30
C HIS A 208 13.16 3.59 0.03
N PHE A 209 12.33 2.64 0.44
CA PHE A 209 12.77 1.31 0.82
C PHE A 209 13.35 0.54 -0.37
N GLN A 210 14.49 -0.11 -0.12
CA GLN A 210 15.18 -0.97 -1.09
C GLN A 210 14.87 -2.44 -0.78
N ASN A 211 15.12 -3.34 -1.74
CA ASN A 211 14.87 -4.78 -1.55
C ASN A 211 15.84 -5.46 -0.56
N HIS A 212 17.01 -4.84 -0.33
CA HIS A 212 18.03 -5.33 0.58
C HIS A 212 18.04 -4.49 1.86
N ILE A 213 17.71 -5.13 2.99
CA ILE A 213 17.55 -4.46 4.29
C ILE A 213 18.66 -4.91 5.24
N LEU A 214 19.30 -3.96 5.90
CA LEU A 214 20.26 -4.19 6.97
C LEU A 214 19.71 -3.63 8.29
N PHE A 215 19.72 -4.44 9.34
CA PHE A 215 19.39 -4.00 10.69
C PHE A 215 20.67 -3.85 11.52
N THR A 216 20.73 -2.76 12.27
CA THR A 216 21.82 -2.49 13.22
C THR A 216 21.25 -2.00 14.55
N ASN A 217 21.97 -2.30 15.62
CA ASN A 217 21.67 -1.86 16.98
C ASN A 217 22.67 -0.81 17.50
N TYR A 218 23.64 -0.37 16.69
CA TYR A 218 24.61 0.66 17.06
C TYR A 218 24.70 1.77 16.02
N GLN A 219 24.76 3.02 16.50
CA GLN A 219 24.83 4.22 15.66
C GLN A 219 26.08 4.26 14.78
N PHE A 220 27.22 3.73 15.23
CA PHE A 220 28.45 3.79 14.42
C PHE A 220 28.31 3.09 13.05
N TYR A 221 27.49 2.03 12.95
CA TYR A 221 27.23 1.38 11.66
C TYR A 221 26.46 2.27 10.70
N VAL A 222 25.64 3.19 11.22
CA VAL A 222 24.94 4.19 10.41
C VAL A 222 25.93 5.21 9.89
N ASP A 223 26.85 5.67 10.74
CA ASP A 223 27.87 6.65 10.36
C ASP A 223 28.80 6.07 9.27
N GLU A 224 29.22 4.81 9.41
CA GLU A 224 29.99 4.09 8.39
C GLU A 224 29.18 3.85 7.10
N PHE A 225 27.88 3.56 7.22
CA PHE A 225 27.01 3.41 6.06
C PHE A 225 26.82 4.73 5.30
N GLU A 226 26.74 5.87 6.00
CA GLU A 226 26.72 7.18 5.36
C GLU A 226 28.06 7.48 4.66
N ALA A 227 29.19 7.19 5.30
CA ALA A 227 30.51 7.38 4.70
C ALA A 227 30.65 6.56 3.40
N PHE A 228 30.26 5.28 3.45
CA PHE A 228 30.20 4.42 2.27
C PHE A 228 29.24 4.98 1.20
N ALA A 229 28.04 5.40 1.58
CA ALA A 229 27.08 5.98 0.64
C ALA A 229 27.65 7.20 -0.09
N ARG A 230 28.38 8.09 0.61
CA ARG A 230 29.03 9.24 0.00
C ARG A 230 30.13 8.84 -0.98
N GLU A 231 30.94 7.84 -0.65
CA GLU A 231 31.94 7.29 -1.57
C GLU A 231 31.28 6.72 -2.83
N GLN A 232 30.21 5.94 -2.68
CA GLN A 232 29.45 5.41 -3.81
C GLN A 232 28.82 6.52 -4.67
N LEU A 233 28.36 7.63 -4.08
CA LEU A 233 27.83 8.77 -4.82
C LEU A 233 28.93 9.58 -5.55
N ARG A 234 30.19 9.51 -5.11
CA ARG A 234 31.32 10.12 -5.83
C ARG A 234 31.70 9.33 -7.06
N ASP A 235 31.61 8.01 -6.99
CA ASP A 235 31.97 7.11 -8.08
C ASP A 235 30.85 7.06 -9.15
N PRO A 236 31.08 7.60 -10.37
CA PRO A 236 30.09 7.56 -11.44
C PRO A 236 29.73 6.15 -11.92
N ASP A 237 30.62 5.17 -11.70
CA ASP A 237 30.44 3.79 -12.15
C ASP A 237 29.71 2.91 -11.12
N SER A 238 29.45 3.44 -9.91
CA SER A 238 28.84 2.69 -8.80
C SER A 238 27.37 2.31 -9.03
N GLY A 239 26.68 3.04 -9.92
CA GLY A 239 25.25 2.93 -10.20
C GLY A 239 24.33 3.48 -9.10
N TYR A 240 24.85 3.98 -7.99
CA TYR A 240 24.06 4.63 -6.94
C TYR A 240 23.77 6.09 -7.29
N THR A 241 22.58 6.56 -6.92
CA THR A 241 22.05 7.85 -7.40
C THR A 241 21.60 8.79 -6.31
N SER A 242 21.29 8.29 -5.11
CA SER A 242 21.00 9.14 -3.97
C SER A 242 21.08 8.39 -2.66
N PHE A 243 21.40 9.11 -1.60
CA PHE A 243 21.27 8.67 -0.22
C PHE A 243 20.09 9.42 0.43
N VAL A 244 19.20 8.72 1.13
CA VAL A 244 18.05 9.33 1.81
C VAL A 244 18.18 9.11 3.30
N ALA A 245 18.21 10.20 4.05
CA ALA A 245 18.24 10.20 5.51
C ALA A 245 16.82 10.39 6.09
N PRO A 246 16.63 10.16 7.40
CA PRO A 246 15.39 10.49 8.10
C PRO A 246 14.89 11.90 7.77
N GLY A 247 13.58 12.08 7.73
CA GLY A 247 12.91 13.28 7.26
C GLY A 247 12.85 13.43 5.74
N ASN A 248 13.04 12.32 5.00
CA ASN A 248 13.07 12.29 3.53
C ASN A 248 14.14 13.20 2.91
N PHE A 249 15.22 13.49 3.64
CA PHE A 249 16.30 14.32 3.12
C PHE A 249 17.10 13.53 2.09
N LYS A 250 16.96 13.91 0.82
CA LYS A 250 17.65 13.28 -0.31
C LYS A 250 18.95 14.00 -0.62
N LEU A 251 20.05 13.29 -0.43
CA LEU A 251 21.39 13.69 -0.82
C LEU A 251 21.77 13.09 -2.18
N THR A 252 22.10 13.93 -3.14
CA THR A 252 22.70 13.53 -4.43
C THR A 252 24.13 14.01 -4.61
N ASP A 253 24.49 15.10 -3.91
CA ASP A 253 25.86 15.61 -3.83
C ASP A 253 26.59 14.92 -2.66
N PRO A 254 27.66 14.17 -2.91
CA PRO A 254 28.41 13.49 -1.85
C PRO A 254 29.05 14.42 -0.81
N ASP A 255 29.21 15.71 -1.11
CA ASP A 255 29.71 16.73 -0.18
C ASP A 255 28.60 17.51 0.55
N GLY A 256 27.33 17.25 0.21
CA GLY A 256 26.20 17.96 0.80
C GLY A 256 26.00 17.64 2.28
N ALA A 257 25.62 18.65 3.07
CA ALA A 257 25.30 18.48 4.48
C ALA A 257 23.93 17.83 4.68
N ILE A 258 23.84 16.87 5.61
CA ILE A 258 22.56 16.33 6.06
C ILE A 258 22.11 17.15 7.28
N PRO A 259 20.91 17.75 7.26
CA PRO A 259 20.39 18.50 8.40
C PRO A 259 20.31 17.61 9.64
N ALA A 260 20.93 18.06 10.73
CA ALA A 260 20.77 17.39 12.02
C ALA A 260 19.29 17.45 12.44
N GLN A 261 18.71 16.29 12.75
CA GLN A 261 17.37 16.25 13.27
C GLN A 261 17.37 16.52 14.78
N PRO A 262 16.46 17.37 15.29
CA PRO A 262 16.38 17.67 16.72
C PRO A 262 15.97 16.45 17.54
N ARG A 263 15.23 15.51 16.93
CA ARG A 263 14.85 14.24 17.54
C ARG A 263 14.80 13.15 16.48
N LEU A 264 15.59 12.10 16.68
CA LEU A 264 15.53 10.91 15.86
C LEU A 264 14.25 10.12 16.13
N PRO A 265 13.68 9.45 15.11
CA PRO A 265 12.56 8.54 15.30
C PRO A 265 13.01 7.28 16.05
N GLN A 266 12.05 6.40 16.39
CA GLN A 266 12.37 5.18 17.15
C GLN A 266 13.32 4.24 16.40
N MET A 267 13.19 4.15 15.08
CA MET A 267 14.01 3.28 14.23
C MET A 267 14.51 4.05 13.00
N PRO A 268 15.46 4.99 13.16
CA PRO A 268 15.95 5.82 12.05
C PRO A 268 16.45 4.96 10.90
N THR A 269 15.98 5.24 9.69
CA THR A 269 16.32 4.44 8.51
C THR A 269 16.94 5.33 7.43
N TYR A 270 17.93 4.76 6.74
CA TYR A 270 18.68 5.41 5.69
C TYR A 270 18.65 4.54 4.45
N HIS A 271 18.55 5.16 3.28
CA HIS A 271 18.37 4.43 2.02
C HIS A 271 19.42 4.87 1.00
N LEU A 272 20.27 3.94 0.59
CA LEU A 272 21.16 4.15 -0.55
C LEU A 272 20.48 3.59 -1.81
N LYS A 273 20.09 4.48 -2.73
CA LYS A 273 19.20 4.15 -3.86
C LYS A 273 19.94 3.99 -5.17
N ARG A 274 19.54 2.97 -5.94
CA ARG A 274 19.81 2.84 -7.39
C ARG A 274 18.56 3.09 -8.22
N PRO A 275 18.69 3.40 -9.52
CA PRO A 275 17.55 3.39 -10.42
C PRO A 275 16.80 2.07 -10.33
N ARG A 276 15.46 2.13 -10.33
CA ARG A 276 14.56 0.96 -10.24
C ARG A 276 14.65 0.16 -8.92
N GLY A 277 15.24 0.70 -7.86
CA GLY A 277 15.24 0.08 -6.53
C GLY A 277 16.12 -1.18 -6.43
N ALA A 278 17.16 -1.25 -7.25
CA ALA A 278 18.13 -2.35 -7.31
C ALA A 278 19.16 -2.29 -6.18
#